data_AF-A0A7C0ZFJ0-F1
#
_entry.id   AF-A0A7C0ZFJ0-F1
#
_cell.length_a   1.000
_cell.length_b   1.000
_cell.length_c   1.000
_cell.angle_alpha   90.00
_cell.angle_beta   90.00
_cell.angle_gamma   90.00
#
_symmetry.space_group_name_H-M   'P 1'
#
loop_
_entity.id
_entity.type
_entity.pdbx_description
1 polymer ?
#
loop_
_entity_poly.entity_id
_entity_poly.type
_entity_poly.pdbx_seq_one_letter_code
_entity_poly.pdbx_strand_id
1 'polypeptide(L)'
;MKKVAVVGCGAYMDSGYGCPGEWRCLKAAALGEGKFDEPSQVIAFVKCECPGRTLLPNMGMAIKLGEIKPDKIYLSSCLANAKPGCPYGTPEEFAALLQGKTGVEVVIGTHEYH
;
A
#
# COMPACT_ATOMS: atom_id res chain seq x y z
N MET A 1 16.26 -7.12 -6.82
CA MET A 1 15.35 -6.69 -5.75
C MET A 1 14.29 -5.82 -6.40
N LYS A 2 13.02 -6.24 -6.36
CA LYS A 2 11.92 -5.45 -6.92
C LYS A 2 11.78 -4.13 -6.16
N LYS A 3 11.44 -3.06 -6.87
CA LYS A 3 11.10 -1.76 -6.30
C LYS A 3 9.59 -1.67 -6.22
N VAL A 4 9.06 -1.60 -5.01
CA VAL A 4 7.62 -1.68 -4.76
C VAL A 4 7.13 -0.43 -4.07
N ALA A 5 5.86 -0.11 -4.26
CA ALA A 5 5.18 0.93 -3.51
C ALA A 5 4.10 0.33 -2.62
N VAL A 6 3.83 0.95 -1.47
CA VAL A 6 2.78 0.52 -0.54
C VAL A 6 1.78 1.65 -0.33
N VAL A 7 0.49 1.31 -0.27
CA VAL A 7 -0.60 2.22 0.07
C VAL A 7 -1.25 1.79 1.38
N GLY A 8 -1.24 2.70 2.34
CA GLY A 8 -1.85 2.50 3.66
C GLY A 8 -3.19 3.21 3.83
N CYS A 9 -4.06 2.67 4.68
CA CYS A 9 -5.25 3.41 5.13
C CYS A 9 -4.83 4.37 6.24
N GLY A 10 -4.88 5.67 6.01
CA GLY A 10 -4.42 6.65 6.99
C GLY A 10 -5.19 6.64 8.29
N ALA A 11 -6.52 6.50 8.23
CA ALA A 11 -7.34 6.38 9.44
C ALA A 11 -6.93 5.18 10.31
N TYR A 12 -6.57 4.06 9.69
CA TYR A 12 -6.13 2.85 10.41
C TYR A 12 -4.69 2.98 10.93
N MET A 13 -3.82 3.61 10.15
CA MET A 13 -2.42 3.84 10.54
C MET A 13 -2.31 4.85 11.69
N ASP A 14 -3.08 5.94 11.62
CA ASP A 14 -3.08 7.00 12.64
C ASP A 14 -3.69 6.52 13.97
N SER A 15 -4.50 5.46 13.93
CA SER A 15 -5.02 4.76 15.12
C SER A 15 -4.25 3.49 15.49
N GLY A 16 -3.15 3.21 14.77
CA GLY A 16 -2.44 1.93 14.80
C GLY A 16 -1.73 1.64 16.12
N TYR A 17 -2.40 0.89 17.01
CA TYR A 17 -1.76 0.17 18.10
C TYR A 17 -1.06 -1.09 17.54
N GLY A 18 0.24 -1.26 17.79
CA GLY A 18 0.98 -2.50 17.45
C GLY A 18 1.74 -2.52 16.12
N CYS A 19 1.72 -1.44 15.32
CA CYS A 19 2.47 -1.33 14.07
C CYS A 19 3.31 -0.04 13.99
N PRO A 20 4.24 0.23 14.94
CA PRO A 20 5.05 1.45 14.93
C PRO A 20 5.83 1.65 13.62
N GLY A 21 5.64 2.79 12.98
CA GLY A 21 6.34 3.15 11.74
C GLY A 21 6.10 2.19 10.59
N GLU A 22 4.98 1.47 10.61
CA GLU A 22 4.59 0.50 9.60
C GLU A 22 5.59 -0.65 9.40
N TRP A 23 6.31 -0.97 10.48
CA TRP A 23 7.40 -1.94 10.50
C TRP A 23 7.00 -3.29 9.92
N ARG A 24 5.73 -3.70 10.06
CA ARG A 24 5.21 -4.97 9.54
C ARG A 24 5.26 -5.02 8.02
N CYS A 25 4.81 -3.96 7.36
CA CYS A 25 4.89 -3.87 5.90
C CYS A 25 6.37 -3.85 5.44
N LEU A 26 7.21 -3.08 6.14
CA LEU A 26 8.62 -2.92 5.79
C LEU A 26 9.43 -4.21 6.01
N LYS A 27 9.20 -4.91 7.12
CA LYS A 27 9.83 -6.21 7.41
C LYS A 27 9.42 -7.24 6.36
N ALA A 28 8.11 -7.36 6.07
CA ALA A 28 7.63 -8.32 5.10
C ALA A 28 8.24 -8.09 3.72
N ALA A 29 8.36 -6.82 3.29
CA ALA A 29 9.06 -6.48 2.05
C ALA A 29 10.54 -6.85 2.10
N ALA A 30 11.26 -6.51 3.17
CA ALA A 30 12.69 -6.77 3.30
C ALA A 30 13.04 -8.27 3.32
N LEU A 31 12.18 -9.10 3.91
CA LEU A 31 12.38 -10.55 4.01
C LEU A 31 11.74 -11.35 2.87
N GLY A 32 10.87 -10.73 2.05
CA GLY A 32 10.09 -11.45 1.05
C GLY A 32 9.06 -12.40 1.68
N GLU A 33 8.34 -11.91 2.68
CA GLU A 33 7.31 -12.67 3.42
C GLU A 33 5.89 -12.19 3.05
N GLY A 34 4.88 -13.01 3.37
CA GLY A 34 3.48 -12.63 3.21
C GLY A 34 3.07 -12.54 1.75
N LYS A 35 2.70 -11.34 1.28
CA LYS A 35 2.32 -11.10 -0.12
C LYS A 35 3.50 -10.65 -0.99
N PHE A 36 4.69 -10.51 -0.40
CA PHE A 36 5.91 -10.28 -1.16
C PHE A 36 6.52 -11.64 -1.55
N ASP A 37 6.63 -11.91 -2.85
CA ASP A 37 7.16 -13.18 -3.36
C ASP A 37 8.69 -13.31 -3.19
N GLU A 38 9.37 -12.17 -3.02
CA GLU A 38 10.82 -12.05 -2.90
C GLU A 38 11.19 -10.79 -2.10
N PRO A 39 12.41 -10.71 -1.52
CA PRO A 39 12.92 -9.48 -0.93
C PRO A 39 12.78 -8.30 -1.90
N SER A 40 12.13 -7.25 -1.41
CA SER A 40 11.69 -6.09 -2.18
C SER A 40 12.03 -4.79 -1.45
N GLN A 41 12.43 -3.78 -2.22
CA GLN A 41 12.71 -2.44 -1.72
C GLN A 41 11.43 -1.59 -1.79
N VAL A 42 10.93 -1.15 -0.65
CA VAL A 42 9.83 -0.18 -0.61
C VAL A 42 10.38 1.20 -0.95
N ILE A 43 10.07 1.71 -2.14
CA ILE A 43 10.54 3.02 -2.64
C ILE A 43 9.56 4.16 -2.35
N ALA A 44 8.30 3.81 -2.05
CA ALA A 44 7.27 4.76 -1.69
C ALA A 44 6.26 4.11 -0.74
N PHE A 45 5.85 4.84 0.29
CA PHE A 45 4.74 4.47 1.16
C PHE A 45 3.78 5.65 1.20
N VAL A 46 2.62 5.51 0.57
CA VAL A 46 1.60 6.56 0.50
C VAL A 46 0.49 6.26 1.49
N LYS A 47 0.15 7.24 2.31
CA LYS A 47 -1.01 7.18 3.20
C LYS A 47 -2.25 7.71 2.48
N CYS A 48 -3.32 6.93 2.43
CA CYS A 48 -4.63 7.37 1.96
C CYS A 48 -5.28 8.26 3.03
N GLU A 49 -5.89 9.37 2.63
CA GLU A 49 -6.60 10.28 3.54
C GLU A 49 -8.08 10.32 3.20
N CYS A 50 -8.96 10.17 4.21
CA CYS A 50 -10.40 10.23 4.04
C CYS A 50 -10.83 11.59 3.45
N PRO A 51 -11.68 11.63 2.41
CA PRO A 51 -12.52 10.54 1.89
C PRO A 51 -11.93 9.76 0.70
N GLY A 52 -10.61 9.58 0.64
CA GLY A 52 -9.92 8.74 -0.34
C GLY A 52 -9.38 9.49 -1.57
N ARG A 53 -9.60 10.82 -1.66
CA ARG A 53 -9.22 11.64 -2.83
C ARG A 53 -7.72 11.67 -3.10
N THR A 54 -6.90 11.44 -2.07
CA THR A 54 -5.45 11.56 -2.15
C THR A 54 -4.76 10.29 -2.65
N LEU A 55 -5.44 9.13 -2.65
CA LEU A 55 -4.87 7.83 -2.99
C LEU A 55 -4.18 7.83 -4.38
N LEU A 56 -4.94 8.18 -5.42
CA LEU A 56 -4.46 8.24 -6.79
C LEU A 56 -3.42 9.35 -7.04
N PRO A 57 -3.70 10.63 -6.72
CA PRO A 57 -2.75 11.70 -7.02
C PRO A 57 -1.44 11.55 -6.23
N ASN A 58 -1.48 11.12 -4.96
CA ASN A 58 -0.25 10.95 -4.18
C ASN A 58 0.59 9.78 -4.69
N MET A 59 -0.04 8.66 -5.10
CA MET A 59 0.70 7.58 -5.74
C MET A 59 1.31 8.04 -7.07
N GLY A 60 0.53 8.73 -7.92
CA GLY A 60 1.02 9.27 -9.18
C GLY A 60 2.18 10.25 -8.98
N MET A 61 2.10 11.13 -7.98
CA MET A 61 3.17 12.06 -7.64
C MET A 61 4.39 11.37 -7.02
N ALA A 62 4.21 10.32 -6.21
CA ALA A 62 5.32 9.53 -5.70
C ALA A 62 6.10 8.85 -6.84
N ILE A 63 5.38 8.30 -7.83
CA ILE A 63 5.99 7.72 -9.03
C ILE A 63 6.71 8.80 -9.85
N LYS A 64 6.06 9.95 -10.06
CA LYS A 64 6.60 11.05 -10.86
C LYS A 64 7.84 11.69 -10.24
N LEU A 65 7.78 12.09 -8.97
CA LEU A 65 8.85 12.78 -8.26
C LEU A 65 9.98 11.85 -7.84
N GLY A 66 9.66 10.57 -7.61
CA GLY A 66 10.67 9.55 -7.36
C GLY A 66 11.44 9.14 -8.60
N GLU A 67 11.00 9.55 -9.80
CA GLU A 67 11.55 9.18 -11.11
C GLU A 67 11.73 7.66 -11.29
N ILE A 68 10.95 6.88 -10.53
CA ILE A 68 11.02 5.42 -10.50
C ILE A 68 9.59 4.89 -10.56
N LYS A 69 9.30 4.15 -11.63
CA LYS A 69 8.06 3.36 -11.73
C LYS A 69 8.23 2.08 -10.89
N PRO A 70 7.37 1.83 -9.88
CA PRO A 70 7.42 0.60 -9.11
C PRO A 70 7.01 -0.60 -9.99
N ASP A 71 7.58 -1.76 -9.68
CA ASP A 71 7.23 -3.04 -10.31
C ASP A 71 5.81 -3.50 -9.90
N LYS A 72 5.46 -3.27 -8.62
CA LYS A 72 4.16 -3.60 -8.03
C LYS A 72 3.75 -2.54 -7.01
N ILE A 73 2.44 -2.33 -6.88
CA ILE A 73 1.84 -1.54 -5.79
C ILE A 73 1.14 -2.51 -4.84
N TYR A 74 1.35 -2.36 -3.55
CA TYR A 74 0.70 -3.18 -2.52
C TYR A 74 -0.29 -2.33 -1.72
N LEU A 75 -1.52 -2.78 -1.58
CA LEU A 75 -2.41 -2.25 -0.55
C LEU A 75 -2.05 -2.89 0.78
N SER A 76 -1.72 -2.10 1.80
CA SER A 76 -1.34 -2.63 3.12
C SER A 76 -2.39 -3.58 3.69
N SER A 77 -1.97 -4.57 4.49
CA SER A 77 -2.90 -5.48 5.17
C SER A 77 -3.89 -4.75 6.08
N CYS A 78 -3.52 -3.61 6.66
CA CYS A 78 -4.41 -2.76 7.45
C CYS A 78 -5.51 -2.10 6.60
N LEU A 79 -5.22 -1.74 5.34
CA LEU A 79 -6.23 -1.25 4.40
C LEU A 79 -7.10 -2.40 3.90
N ALA A 80 -6.48 -3.51 3.49
CA ALA A 80 -7.15 -4.68 2.93
C ALA A 80 -8.13 -5.33 3.92
N ASN A 81 -7.76 -5.39 5.20
CA ASN A 81 -8.52 -6.11 6.23
C ASN A 81 -9.17 -5.18 7.27
N ALA A 82 -9.32 -3.88 6.96
CA ALA A 82 -9.85 -2.90 7.90
C ALA A 82 -11.21 -3.31 8.47
N LYS A 83 -11.35 -3.26 9.80
CA LYS A 83 -12.62 -3.48 10.51
C LYS A 83 -12.81 -2.39 11.57
N PRO A 84 -13.85 -1.53 11.46
CA PRO A 84 -14.83 -1.46 10.37
C PRO A 84 -14.18 -1.13 9.02
N GLY A 85 -14.80 -1.60 7.93
CA GLY A 85 -14.29 -1.37 6.56
C GLY A 85 -14.38 0.09 6.13
N CYS A 86 -13.73 0.43 5.02
CA CYS A 86 -13.79 1.78 4.45
C CYS A 86 -15.21 2.10 3.95
N PRO A 87 -15.81 3.25 4.33
CA PRO A 87 -17.15 3.62 3.86
C PRO A 87 -17.15 4.19 2.43
N TYR A 88 -15.98 4.38 1.82
CA TYR A 88 -15.82 5.04 0.52
C TYR A 88 -15.47 4.07 -0.63
N GLY A 89 -15.34 2.78 -0.34
CA GLY A 89 -15.04 1.75 -1.34
C GLY A 89 -14.32 0.55 -0.77
N THR A 90 -14.06 -0.44 -1.62
CA THR A 90 -13.39 -1.69 -1.26
C THR A 90 -11.91 -1.70 -1.69
N PRO A 91 -11.07 -2.56 -1.07
CA PRO A 91 -9.69 -2.75 -1.53
C PRO A 91 -9.59 -3.08 -3.03
N GLU A 92 -10.52 -3.88 -3.57
CA GLU A 92 -10.56 -4.27 -4.98
C GLU A 92 -10.85 -3.07 -5.88
N GLU A 93 -11.77 -2.19 -5.50
CA GLU A 93 -12.08 -0.96 -6.23
C GLU A 93 -10.86 -0.02 -6.25
N PHE A 94 -10.18 0.14 -5.10
CA PHE A 94 -8.97 0.95 -5.03
C PHE A 94 -7.83 0.35 -5.86
N ALA A 95 -7.68 -0.97 -5.87
CA ALA A 95 -6.70 -1.67 -6.69
C ALA A 95 -6.97 -1.45 -8.19
N ALA A 96 -8.23 -1.61 -8.63
CA ALA A 96 -8.62 -1.38 -10.01
C ALA A 96 -8.36 0.08 -10.45
N LEU A 97 -8.67 1.06 -9.59
CA LEU A 97 -8.40 2.47 -9.84
C LEU A 97 -6.90 2.76 -9.98
N LEU A 98 -6.09 2.27 -9.05
CA LEU A 98 -4.63 2.44 -9.08
C LEU A 98 -4.01 1.79 -10.31
N GLN A 99 -4.38 0.55 -10.61
CA GLN A 99 -3.89 -0.17 -11.78
C GLN A 99 -4.30 0.54 -13.08
N GLY A 100 -5.56 0.96 -13.19
CA GLY A 100 -6.07 1.68 -14.37
C GLY A 100 -5.41 3.03 -14.61
N LYS A 101 -4.96 3.73 -13.55
CA LYS A 101 -4.30 5.04 -13.67
C LYS A 101 -2.77 4.97 -13.80
N THR A 102 -2.13 3.98 -13.17
CA THR A 102 -0.67 3.87 -13.13
C THR A 102 -0.11 2.87 -14.13
N GLY A 103 -0.94 1.92 -14.58
CA GLY A 103 -0.49 0.77 -15.37
C GLY A 103 0.52 -0.10 -14.61
N VAL A 104 0.43 -0.15 -13.28
CA VAL A 104 1.23 -1.01 -12.40
C VAL A 104 0.29 -2.03 -11.76
N GLU A 105 0.72 -3.29 -11.69
CA GLU A 105 -0.01 -4.36 -11.01
C GLU A 105 -0.22 -4.01 -9.53
N VAL A 106 -1.45 -4.19 -9.04
CA VAL A 106 -1.79 -3.92 -7.63
C VAL A 106 -2.10 -5.23 -6.91
N VAL A 107 -1.39 -5.48 -5.81
CA VAL A 107 -1.56 -6.65 -4.94
C VAL A 107 -2.25 -6.23 -3.64
N ILE A 108 -3.24 -7.00 -3.20
CA ILE A 108 -4.00 -6.72 -1.98
C ILE A 108 -3.35 -7.43 -0.78
N GLY A 109 -3.00 -6.66 0.25
CA GLY A 109 -2.30 -7.13 1.44
C GLY A 109 -0.79 -7.01 1.34
N THR A 110 -0.11 -7.01 2.48
CA THR A 110 1.37 -6.98 2.59
C THR A 110 1.88 -8.15 3.41
N HIS A 111 1.34 -8.34 4.61
CA HIS A 111 1.73 -9.40 5.54
C HIS A 111 0.51 -10.12 6.16
N GLU A 112 0.75 -11.29 6.74
CA GLU A 112 -0.32 -12.13 7.33
C GLU A 112 -0.33 -12.10 8.87
N TYR A 113 0.68 -11.51 9.52
CA TYR A 113 0.72 -11.40 10.98
C TYR A 113 -0.12 -10.24 11.53
N HIS A 114 -0.68 -10.46 12.73
CA HIS A 114 -1.63 -9.58 13.43
C HIS A 114 -0.99 -8.58 14.38
#